data_AF-A0A673W4N1-F1
#
_entry.id   AF-A0A673W4N1-F1
#
_cell.length_a   1.000
_cell.length_b   1.000
_cell.length_c   1.000
_cell.angle_alpha   90.00
_cell.angle_beta   90.00
_cell.angle_gamma   90.00
#
_symmetry.space_group_name_H-M   'P 1'
#
loop_
_entity.id
_entity.type
_entity.pdbx_description
1 polymer ?
#
loop_
_entity_poly.entity_id
_entity_poly.type
_entity_poly.pdbx_seq_one_letter_code
_entity_poly.pdbx_strand_id
1 'polypeptide(L)'
;MRRSDIHAAESVECLNRALNRLKDIWEEIGIPEDQRLQRTDVVRKHIKGLLDMMIAEEDSLRKRLMSSIKSCRKELDVLCSELQLSPFEEDVGRTMLQLEKDIRSRLEVMMKQKSQRVKELKTLSKQDRELCDVMCSVPFCIDMDTVPSLEQLDSYRSYLKDLTKEKDRRHGEFVGIKRQIIVCMEELDQLPDTSFERDVVCEDEEAFCLSNDNIAALQLLLGQLEDRKTENELVCNSYRSKIQELWERLQVLQEEREGMSDHMVQSRKKNMDAVKTECRRLDELKIKNMKNVIEAIRTEVALFWESCYYSLEQRRAFTPYYDVDYTVELLNLHEAELLSLKKHYQDHRELFEGVTRWQESWTLFLQLEKKVTDPSRFNNRGGNLLKEEKQRADLQKSLPKLEKSLKAQIDLWEEEQYREFLVNGQRFLQYVEEQWELLRLEKEREKNERVRLKAFIYGSTPNSTLRSAFRGTMCQSPVLRLPMSASKVSSALTICVQAQRITFFIFYFYGLKIITIF
;
A
#
# COMPACT_ATOMS: atom_id res chain seq x y z
N MET A 1 -46.93 103.98 17.39
CA MET A 1 -45.68 104.31 18.10
C MET A 1 -45.24 103.05 18.84
N ARG A 2 -43.95 102.67 18.82
CA ARG A 2 -43.51 101.50 19.58
C ARG A 2 -43.48 101.88 21.07
N ARG A 3 -43.71 100.92 21.97
CA ARG A 3 -43.67 101.16 23.43
C ARG A 3 -42.34 101.77 23.88
N SER A 4 -41.23 101.37 23.25
CA SER A 4 -39.90 101.95 23.45
C SER A 4 -39.85 103.45 23.17
N ASP A 5 -40.53 103.89 22.11
CA ASP A 5 -40.49 105.28 21.65
C ASP A 5 -41.30 106.18 22.60
N ILE A 6 -42.39 105.65 23.16
CA ILE A 6 -43.21 106.31 24.17
C ILE A 6 -42.40 106.47 25.46
N HIS A 7 -41.74 105.42 25.94
CA HIS A 7 -40.89 105.49 27.14
C HIS A 7 -39.68 106.44 26.98
N ALA A 8 -39.10 106.51 25.77
CA ALA A 8 -38.06 107.49 25.48
C ALA A 8 -38.59 108.93 25.60
N ALA A 9 -39.79 109.20 25.06
CA ALA A 9 -40.43 110.51 25.17
C ALA A 9 -40.79 110.88 26.62
N GLU A 10 -41.35 109.94 27.40
CA GLU A 10 -41.64 110.12 28.83
C GLU A 10 -40.38 110.44 29.65
N SER A 11 -39.26 109.80 29.31
CA SER A 11 -37.96 110.03 29.98
C SER A 11 -37.44 111.45 29.73
N VAL A 12 -37.59 111.96 28.51
CA VAL A 12 -37.23 113.35 28.16
C VAL A 12 -38.13 114.35 28.88
N GLU A 13 -39.43 114.09 28.94
CA GLU A 13 -40.38 114.94 29.67
C GLU A 13 -40.06 114.99 31.17
N CYS A 14 -39.74 113.83 31.77
CA CYS A 14 -39.33 113.74 33.17
C CYS A 14 -38.08 114.60 33.46
N LEU A 15 -37.06 114.51 32.59
CA LEU A 15 -35.86 115.33 32.70
C LEU A 15 -36.17 116.83 32.60
N ASN A 16 -37.01 117.24 31.64
CA ASN A 16 -37.41 118.63 31.49
C ASN A 16 -38.15 119.17 32.71
N ARG A 17 -39.07 118.38 33.29
CA ARG A 17 -39.76 118.74 34.55
C ARG A 17 -38.77 118.90 35.70
N ALA A 18 -37.80 117.99 35.84
CA ALA A 18 -36.77 118.06 36.88
C ALA A 18 -35.85 119.29 36.72
N LEU A 19 -35.44 119.63 35.49
CA LEU A 19 -34.62 120.81 35.22
C LEU A 19 -35.37 122.12 35.47
N ASN A 20 -36.64 122.21 35.07
CA ASN A 20 -37.49 123.37 35.38
C ASN A 20 -37.66 123.54 36.90
N ARG A 21 -37.88 122.44 37.62
CA ARG A 21 -37.99 122.50 39.09
C ARG A 21 -36.69 122.95 39.75
N LEU A 22 -35.52 122.50 39.27
CA LEU A 22 -34.23 122.97 39.76
C LEU A 22 -34.03 124.47 39.50
N LYS A 23 -34.46 124.96 38.33
CA LYS A 23 -34.43 126.38 37.99
C LYS A 23 -35.29 127.20 38.96
N ASP A 24 -36.54 126.79 39.19
CA ASP A 24 -37.45 127.46 40.13
C ASP A 24 -36.83 127.55 41.55
N ILE A 25 -36.25 126.44 42.04
CA ILE A 25 -35.57 126.40 43.35
C ILE A 25 -34.36 127.35 43.40
N TRP A 26 -33.55 127.42 42.34
CA TRP A 26 -32.40 128.32 42.31
C TRP A 26 -32.80 129.80 42.23
N GLU A 27 -33.95 130.10 41.61
CA GLU A 27 -34.57 131.43 41.60
C GLU A 27 -35.07 131.82 42.99
N GLU A 28 -35.74 130.91 43.70
CA GLU A 28 -36.17 131.12 45.09
C GLU A 28 -35.00 131.37 46.05
N ILE A 29 -33.87 130.66 45.89
CA ILE A 29 -32.69 130.79 46.75
C ILE A 29 -31.82 132.02 46.39
N GLY A 30 -31.91 132.53 45.15
CA GLY A 30 -31.08 133.65 44.68
C GLY A 30 -29.66 133.26 44.25
N ILE A 31 -29.48 132.04 43.73
CA ILE A 31 -28.16 131.56 43.27
C ILE A 31 -27.72 132.33 42.02
N PRO A 32 -26.47 132.83 41.93
CA PRO A 32 -25.97 133.54 40.76
C PRO A 32 -25.76 132.61 39.55
N GLU A 33 -25.85 133.18 38.35
CA GLU A 33 -25.91 132.43 37.08
C GLU A 33 -24.68 131.56 36.82
N ASP A 34 -23.50 132.01 37.24
CA ASP A 34 -22.23 131.27 37.14
C ASP A 34 -22.30 129.93 37.89
N GLN A 35 -22.87 129.92 39.10
CA GLN A 35 -23.05 128.68 39.87
C GLN A 35 -24.18 127.79 39.35
N ARG A 36 -25.25 128.37 38.77
CA ARG A 36 -26.31 127.60 38.08
C ARG A 36 -25.74 126.89 36.85
N LEU A 37 -24.89 127.59 36.09
CA LEU A 37 -24.19 127.02 34.95
C LEU A 37 -23.25 125.87 35.38
N GLN A 38 -22.49 126.03 36.47
CA GLN A 38 -21.67 124.94 37.01
C GLN A 38 -22.51 123.71 37.41
N ARG A 39 -23.64 123.91 38.10
CA ARG A 39 -24.52 122.82 38.54
C ARG A 39 -25.20 122.11 37.37
N THR A 40 -25.73 122.87 36.40
CA THR A 40 -26.31 122.30 35.16
C THR A 40 -25.26 121.62 34.29
N ASP A 41 -24.02 122.11 34.28
CA ASP A 41 -22.91 121.48 33.57
C ASP A 41 -22.56 120.11 34.16
N VAL A 42 -22.60 119.96 35.49
CA VAL A 42 -22.44 118.67 36.18
C VAL A 42 -23.56 117.69 35.78
N VAL A 43 -24.82 118.13 35.78
CA VAL A 43 -25.96 117.32 35.33
C VAL A 43 -25.80 116.88 33.87
N ARG A 44 -25.44 117.82 32.99
CA ARG A 44 -25.16 117.57 31.57
C ARG A 44 -24.05 116.54 31.38
N LYS A 45 -22.96 116.64 32.16
CA LYS A 45 -21.84 115.70 32.13
C LYS A 45 -22.27 114.28 32.51
N HIS A 46 -23.06 114.12 33.58
CA HIS A 46 -23.53 112.80 34.01
C HIS A 46 -24.50 112.17 33.01
N ILE A 47 -25.47 112.94 32.49
CA ILE A 47 -26.42 112.44 31.48
C ILE A 47 -25.68 112.06 30.20
N LYS A 48 -24.77 112.92 29.73
CA LYS A 48 -23.95 112.62 28.56
C LYS A 48 -23.10 111.35 28.77
N GLY A 49 -22.43 111.23 29.92
CA GLY A 49 -21.60 110.06 30.23
C GLY A 49 -22.38 108.74 30.24
N LEU A 50 -23.60 108.73 30.79
CA LEU A 50 -24.48 107.55 30.79
C LEU A 50 -24.94 107.19 29.37
N LEU A 51 -25.40 108.17 28.59
CA LEU A 51 -25.83 107.94 27.20
C LEU A 51 -24.67 107.47 26.32
N ASP A 52 -23.49 108.11 26.44
CA ASP A 52 -22.29 107.70 25.71
C ASP A 52 -21.88 106.25 26.06
N MET A 53 -22.03 105.84 27.33
CA MET A 53 -21.79 104.45 27.76
C MET A 53 -22.79 103.48 27.13
N MET A 54 -24.10 103.74 27.22
CA MET A 54 -25.13 102.87 26.64
C MET A 54 -25.00 102.76 25.11
N ILE A 55 -24.72 103.88 24.43
CA ILE A 55 -24.47 103.89 22.98
C ILE A 55 -23.22 103.09 22.66
N ALA A 56 -22.14 103.25 23.42
CA ALA A 56 -20.91 102.49 23.22
C ALA A 56 -21.12 100.97 23.45
N GLU A 57 -21.94 100.57 24.42
CA GLU A 57 -22.31 99.18 24.67
C GLU A 57 -23.09 98.57 23.49
N GLU A 58 -24.10 99.28 22.98
CA GLU A 58 -24.90 98.83 21.84
C GLU A 58 -24.10 98.82 20.53
N ASP A 59 -23.24 99.82 20.29
CA ASP A 59 -22.32 99.83 19.15
C ASP A 59 -21.29 98.69 19.25
N SER A 60 -20.83 98.38 20.47
CA SER A 60 -19.97 97.23 20.73
C SER A 60 -20.69 95.91 20.46
N LEU A 61 -21.95 95.75 20.91
CA LEU A 61 -22.79 94.59 20.60
C LEU A 61 -22.98 94.44 19.08
N ARG A 62 -23.32 95.52 18.37
CA ARG A 62 -23.44 95.53 16.91
C ARG A 62 -22.15 95.11 16.22
N LYS A 63 -20.99 95.65 16.64
CA LYS A 63 -19.68 95.26 16.09
C LYS A 63 -19.36 93.78 16.36
N ARG A 64 -19.66 93.28 17.55
CA ARG A 64 -19.50 91.86 17.92
C ARG A 64 -20.37 90.96 17.04
N LEU A 65 -21.65 91.29 16.86
CA LEU A 65 -22.54 90.53 15.97
C LEU A 65 -22.04 90.55 14.51
N MET A 66 -21.55 91.69 14.00
CA MET A 66 -21.02 91.79 12.62
C MET A 66 -19.81 90.88 12.46
N SER A 67 -18.90 90.89 13.44
CA SER A 67 -17.72 90.05 13.42
C SER A 67 -18.07 88.56 13.55
N SER A 68 -19.03 88.22 14.41
CA SER A 68 -19.50 86.84 14.58
C SER A 68 -20.12 86.32 13.29
N ILE A 69 -21.07 87.04 12.69
CA ILE A 69 -21.68 86.67 11.40
C ILE A 69 -20.62 86.48 10.33
N LYS A 70 -19.66 87.41 10.21
CA LYS A 70 -18.57 87.30 9.22
C LYS A 70 -17.70 86.06 9.45
N SER A 71 -17.38 85.74 10.70
CA SER A 71 -16.58 84.56 11.04
C SER A 71 -17.35 83.27 10.76
N CYS A 72 -18.59 83.18 11.24
CA CYS A 72 -19.43 82.00 11.08
C CYS A 72 -19.79 81.74 9.62
N ARG A 73 -19.98 82.78 8.78
CA ARG A 73 -20.15 82.62 7.33
C ARG A 73 -18.95 81.94 6.69
N LYS A 74 -17.74 82.42 6.98
CA LYS A 74 -16.50 81.82 6.44
C LYS A 74 -16.34 80.37 6.85
N GLU A 75 -16.59 80.06 8.11
CA GLU A 75 -16.51 78.69 8.61
C GLU A 75 -17.58 77.79 7.99
N LEU A 76 -18.79 78.31 7.80
CA LEU A 76 -19.88 77.60 7.13
C LEU A 76 -19.57 77.33 5.66
N ASP A 77 -18.98 78.29 4.93
CA ASP A 77 -18.56 78.10 3.53
C ASP A 77 -17.48 77.01 3.39
N VAL A 78 -16.52 76.97 4.32
CA VAL A 78 -15.51 75.91 4.38
C VAL A 78 -16.18 74.55 4.65
N LEU A 79 -17.07 74.47 5.65
CA LEU A 79 -17.78 73.23 5.97
C LEU A 79 -18.68 72.75 4.82
N CYS A 80 -19.38 73.65 4.12
CA CYS A 80 -20.18 73.28 2.95
C CYS A 80 -19.30 72.75 1.82
N SER A 81 -18.13 73.35 1.59
CA SER A 81 -17.16 72.89 0.59
C SER A 81 -16.61 71.50 0.94
N GLU A 82 -16.21 71.28 2.20
CA GLU A 82 -15.72 69.98 2.70
C GLU A 82 -16.81 68.89 2.63
N LEU A 83 -18.06 69.22 2.94
CA LEU A 83 -19.19 68.28 2.88
C LEU A 83 -19.77 68.09 1.48
N GLN A 84 -19.29 68.86 0.50
CA GLN A 84 -19.79 68.92 -0.88
C GLN A 84 -21.28 69.29 -0.95
N LEU A 85 -21.70 70.24 -0.12
CA LEU A 85 -23.07 70.74 -0.03
C LEU A 85 -23.19 72.14 -0.65
N SER A 86 -24.40 72.50 -1.07
CA SER A 86 -24.67 73.83 -1.60
C SER A 86 -24.41 74.93 -0.55
N PRO A 87 -23.93 76.12 -0.96
CA PRO A 87 -23.77 77.26 -0.07
C PRO A 87 -25.06 77.61 0.67
N PHE A 88 -24.91 78.23 1.85
CA PHE A 88 -26.07 78.69 2.62
C PHE A 88 -26.70 79.92 1.98
N GLU A 89 -28.00 79.84 1.69
CA GLU A 89 -28.79 80.97 1.19
C GLU A 89 -29.40 81.74 2.36
N GLU A 90 -29.22 83.07 2.34
CA GLU A 90 -29.76 83.96 3.36
C GLU A 90 -31.13 84.49 2.96
N ASP A 91 -32.14 84.30 3.81
CA ASP A 91 -33.45 84.90 3.54
C ASP A 91 -33.41 86.42 3.65
N VAL A 92 -33.99 87.08 2.65
CA VAL A 92 -34.15 88.53 2.61
C VAL A 92 -35.09 88.97 3.74
N GLY A 93 -34.62 89.90 4.58
CA GLY A 93 -35.43 90.54 5.64
C GLY A 93 -35.16 90.05 7.07
N ARG A 94 -34.18 89.18 7.31
CA ARG A 94 -33.79 88.76 8.67
C ARG A 94 -33.08 89.88 9.43
N THR A 95 -33.39 89.99 10.73
CA THR A 95 -32.64 90.89 11.62
C THR A 95 -31.24 90.33 11.88
N MET A 96 -30.31 91.22 12.26
CA MET A 96 -28.92 90.85 12.52
C MET A 96 -28.77 89.73 13.57
N LEU A 97 -29.58 89.77 14.63
CA LEU A 97 -29.54 88.76 15.69
C LEU A 97 -30.11 87.41 15.24
N GLN A 98 -31.17 87.42 14.42
CA GLN A 98 -31.73 86.20 13.83
C GLN A 98 -30.73 85.55 12.89
N LEU A 99 -30.11 86.35 12.01
CA LEU A 99 -29.12 85.87 11.06
C LEU A 99 -27.90 85.22 11.74
N GLU A 100 -27.38 85.83 12.82
CA GLU A 100 -26.30 85.23 13.61
C GLU A 100 -26.71 83.88 14.19
N LYS A 101 -27.90 83.80 14.80
CA LYS A 101 -28.42 82.57 15.39
C LYS A 101 -28.59 81.47 14.34
N ASP A 102 -29.16 81.80 13.20
CA ASP A 102 -29.43 80.82 12.13
C ASP A 102 -28.15 80.26 11.53
N ILE A 103 -27.16 81.12 11.27
CA ILE A 103 -25.84 80.69 10.77
C ILE A 103 -25.16 79.79 11.80
N ARG A 104 -25.21 80.13 13.10
CA ARG A 104 -24.63 79.29 14.16
C ARG A 104 -25.33 77.94 14.29
N SER A 105 -26.65 77.91 14.31
CA SER A 105 -27.40 76.65 14.34
C SER A 105 -27.10 75.77 13.13
N ARG A 106 -26.95 76.37 11.94
CA ARG A 106 -26.55 75.63 10.73
C ARG A 106 -25.13 75.08 10.83
N LEU A 107 -24.20 75.87 11.35
CA LEU A 107 -22.81 75.48 11.57
C LEU A 107 -22.71 74.30 12.53
N GLU A 108 -23.47 74.31 13.63
CA GLU A 108 -23.57 73.17 14.57
C GLU A 108 -24.05 71.89 13.87
N VAL A 109 -25.06 71.99 13.01
CA VAL A 109 -25.56 70.84 12.22
C VAL A 109 -24.48 70.33 11.26
N MET A 110 -23.76 71.21 10.56
CA MET A 110 -22.71 70.82 9.61
C MET A 110 -21.51 70.20 10.29
N MET A 111 -21.05 70.76 11.41
CA MET A 111 -20.00 70.16 12.23
C MET A 111 -20.39 68.76 12.71
N LYS A 112 -21.66 68.56 13.11
CA LYS A 112 -22.17 67.24 13.50
C LYS A 112 -22.15 66.25 12.33
N GLN A 113 -22.57 66.68 11.13
CA GLN A 113 -22.51 65.84 9.93
C GLN A 113 -21.07 65.45 9.56
N LYS A 114 -20.14 66.41 9.56
CA LYS A 114 -18.70 66.16 9.35
C LYS A 114 -18.16 65.14 10.34
N SER A 115 -18.43 65.35 11.64
CA SER A 115 -18.00 64.44 12.70
C SER A 115 -18.56 63.03 12.51
N GLN A 116 -19.83 62.91 12.12
CA GLN A 116 -20.47 61.62 11.86
C GLN A 116 -19.84 60.90 10.66
N ARG A 117 -19.63 61.59 9.53
CA ARG A 117 -19.00 60.98 8.33
C ARG A 117 -17.57 60.51 8.61
N VAL A 118 -16.77 61.31 9.32
CA VAL A 118 -15.39 60.93 9.70
C VAL A 118 -15.37 59.76 10.68
N LYS A 119 -16.29 59.74 11.67
CA LYS A 119 -16.40 58.62 12.62
C LYS A 119 -16.82 57.33 11.92
N GLU A 120 -17.74 57.43 10.97
CA GLU A 120 -18.18 56.31 10.15
C GLU A 120 -17.03 55.75 9.31
N LEU A 121 -16.30 56.61 8.59
CA LEU A 121 -15.12 56.20 7.81
C LEU A 121 -14.10 55.44 8.66
N LYS A 122 -13.80 55.93 9.87
CA LYS A 122 -12.91 55.22 10.81
C LYS A 122 -13.43 53.84 11.21
N THR A 123 -14.74 53.71 11.35
CA THR A 123 -15.37 52.43 11.70
C THR A 123 -15.31 51.45 10.53
N LEU A 124 -15.66 51.90 9.32
CA LEU A 124 -15.59 51.09 8.10
C LEU A 124 -14.15 50.67 7.80
N SER A 125 -13.18 51.58 7.93
CA SER A 125 -11.75 51.28 7.72
C SER A 125 -11.18 50.26 8.72
N LYS A 126 -11.65 50.29 9.97
CA LYS A 126 -11.28 49.27 10.95
C LYS A 126 -11.81 47.89 10.55
N GLN A 127 -13.10 47.82 10.17
CA GLN A 127 -13.72 46.57 9.72
C GLN A 127 -13.04 46.01 8.46
N ASP A 128 -12.71 46.89 7.51
CA ASP A 128 -11.99 46.54 6.30
C ASP A 128 -10.64 45.89 6.59
N ARG A 129 -9.86 46.47 7.52
CA ARG A 129 -8.56 45.92 7.90
C ARG A 129 -8.70 44.52 8.52
N GLU A 130 -9.65 44.34 9.43
CA GLU A 130 -9.92 43.04 10.06
C GLU A 130 -10.33 41.99 9.02
N LEU A 131 -11.16 42.35 8.03
CA LEU A 131 -11.54 41.45 6.93
C LEU A 131 -10.36 41.16 5.99
N CYS A 132 -9.59 42.17 5.64
CA CYS A 132 -8.44 42.06 4.76
C CYS A 132 -7.31 41.22 5.35
N ASP A 133 -7.09 41.30 6.67
CA ASP A 133 -6.09 40.47 7.38
C ASP A 133 -6.43 38.97 7.22
N VAL A 134 -7.71 38.61 7.37
CA VAL A 134 -8.18 37.22 7.21
C VAL A 134 -8.19 36.77 5.74
N MET A 135 -8.65 37.64 4.84
CA MET A 135 -8.80 37.34 3.42
C MET A 135 -7.50 37.48 2.62
N CYS A 136 -6.46 38.04 3.25
CA CYS A 136 -5.19 38.47 2.63
C CYS A 136 -5.42 39.37 1.41
N SER A 137 -6.38 40.29 1.49
CA SER A 137 -6.73 41.24 0.44
C SER A 137 -6.20 42.64 0.72
N VAL A 138 -6.16 43.49 -0.30
CA VAL A 138 -5.75 44.89 -0.15
C VAL A 138 -6.96 45.72 0.35
N PRO A 139 -6.79 46.53 1.42
CA PRO A 139 -7.85 47.40 1.91
C PRO A 139 -8.35 48.42 0.87
N PHE A 140 -9.61 48.81 1.00
CA PHE A 140 -10.21 49.86 0.19
C PHE A 140 -9.60 51.22 0.53
N CYS A 141 -9.24 52.00 -0.49
CA CYS A 141 -8.53 53.26 -0.31
C CYS A 141 -9.48 54.46 -0.34
N ILE A 142 -9.63 55.13 0.80
CA ILE A 142 -10.18 56.48 0.92
C ILE A 142 -9.17 57.31 1.72
N ASP A 143 -8.95 58.55 1.30
CA ASP A 143 -8.10 59.48 2.03
C ASP A 143 -8.70 59.80 3.41
N MET A 144 -8.02 59.34 4.46
CA MET A 144 -8.45 59.46 5.86
C MET A 144 -8.37 60.89 6.40
N ASP A 145 -7.64 61.77 5.72
CA ASP A 145 -7.48 63.18 6.10
C ASP A 145 -8.59 64.06 5.52
N THR A 146 -9.46 63.51 4.66
CA THR A 146 -10.57 64.23 4.02
C THR A 146 -11.94 63.81 4.57
N VAL A 147 -12.94 64.69 4.41
CA VAL A 147 -14.33 64.36 4.74
C VAL A 147 -14.93 63.58 3.57
N PRO A 148 -15.36 62.33 3.76
CA PRO A 148 -15.88 61.53 2.65
C PRO A 148 -17.25 62.05 2.21
N SER A 149 -17.55 61.89 0.90
CA SER A 149 -18.88 62.08 0.37
C SER A 149 -19.81 60.94 0.80
N LEU A 150 -21.13 61.16 0.71
CA LEU A 150 -22.10 60.10 0.99
C LEU A 150 -21.96 58.93 0.02
N GLU A 151 -21.71 59.21 -1.26
CA GLU A 151 -21.50 58.18 -2.30
C GLU A 151 -20.26 57.33 -2.03
N GLN A 152 -19.16 57.94 -1.53
CA GLN A 152 -17.96 57.22 -1.12
C GLN A 152 -18.25 56.28 0.06
N LEU A 153 -18.99 56.76 1.06
CA LEU A 153 -19.41 55.94 2.21
C LEU A 153 -20.33 54.79 1.78
N ASP A 154 -21.29 55.05 0.90
CA ASP A 154 -22.21 54.02 0.37
C ASP A 154 -21.46 52.97 -0.45
N SER A 155 -20.51 53.39 -1.28
CA SER A 155 -19.64 52.50 -2.05
C SER A 155 -18.79 51.63 -1.11
N TYR A 156 -18.22 52.20 -0.04
CA TYR A 156 -17.43 51.46 0.94
C TYR A 156 -18.31 50.46 1.73
N ARG A 157 -19.53 50.86 2.11
CA ARG A 157 -20.51 49.96 2.74
C ARG A 157 -20.86 48.79 1.83
N SER A 158 -21.07 49.03 0.54
CA SER A 158 -21.34 47.97 -0.43
C SER A 158 -20.14 47.04 -0.58
N TYR A 159 -18.93 47.58 -0.71
CA TYR A 159 -17.69 46.81 -0.78
C TYR A 159 -17.54 45.88 0.44
N LEU A 160 -17.68 46.41 1.66
CA LEU A 160 -17.55 45.61 2.88
C LEU A 160 -18.63 44.53 2.99
N LYS A 161 -19.85 44.83 2.54
CA LYS A 161 -20.93 43.85 2.48
C LYS A 161 -20.56 42.68 1.57
N ASP A 162 -19.99 42.96 0.41
CA ASP A 162 -19.62 41.91 -0.55
C ASP A 162 -18.35 41.16 -0.10
N LEU A 163 -17.38 41.84 0.50
CA LEU A 163 -16.21 41.21 1.11
C LEU A 163 -16.60 40.28 2.27
N THR A 164 -17.56 40.68 3.10
CA THR A 164 -18.09 39.84 4.19
C THR A 164 -18.78 38.59 3.65
N LYS A 165 -19.62 38.72 2.62
CA LYS A 165 -20.24 37.54 1.98
C LYS A 165 -19.20 36.59 1.39
N GLU A 166 -18.15 37.12 0.77
CA GLU A 166 -17.08 36.31 0.18
C GLU A 166 -16.26 35.61 1.27
N LYS A 167 -16.00 36.27 2.40
CA LYS A 167 -15.43 35.64 3.59
C LYS A 167 -16.29 34.47 4.06
N ASP A 168 -17.59 34.69 4.24
CA ASP A 168 -18.52 33.65 4.71
C ASP A 168 -18.56 32.46 3.73
N ARG A 169 -18.54 32.74 2.42
CA ARG A 169 -18.48 31.70 1.38
C ARG A 169 -17.19 30.86 1.48
N ARG A 170 -16.02 31.50 1.59
CA ARG A 170 -14.72 30.81 1.69
C ARG A 170 -14.57 30.05 3.00
N HIS A 171 -15.09 30.61 4.10
CA HIS A 171 -15.09 29.91 5.38
C HIS A 171 -15.95 28.65 5.30
N GLY A 172 -17.16 28.73 4.72
CA GLY A 172 -17.98 27.54 4.48
C GLY A 172 -17.31 26.49 3.59
N GLU A 173 -16.59 26.92 2.55
CA GLU A 173 -15.77 26.06 1.70
C GLU A 173 -14.63 25.39 2.49
N PHE A 174 -13.90 26.16 3.29
CA PHE A 174 -12.82 25.67 4.15
C PHE A 174 -13.34 24.61 5.14
N VAL A 175 -14.41 24.90 5.89
CA VAL A 175 -15.00 23.97 6.87
C VAL A 175 -15.49 22.69 6.19
N GLY A 176 -16.11 22.83 5.01
CA GLY A 176 -16.57 21.70 4.20
C GLY A 176 -15.43 20.80 3.74
N ILE A 177 -14.33 21.39 3.27
CA ILE A 177 -13.15 20.65 2.81
C ILE A 177 -12.36 20.07 4.00
N LYS A 178 -12.16 20.82 5.09
CA LYS A 178 -11.51 20.35 6.34
C LYS A 178 -12.16 19.05 6.83
N ARG A 179 -13.49 18.99 6.86
CA ARG A 179 -14.22 17.78 7.24
C ARG A 179 -13.90 16.58 6.32
N GLN A 180 -13.84 16.80 5.02
CA GLN A 180 -13.51 15.75 4.04
C GLN A 180 -12.06 15.28 4.18
N ILE A 181 -11.12 16.20 4.39
CA ILE A 181 -9.71 15.90 4.63
C ILE A 181 -9.56 15.02 5.88
N ILE A 182 -10.23 15.37 6.99
CA ILE A 182 -10.20 14.56 8.23
C ILE A 182 -10.67 13.13 7.95
N VAL A 183 -11.82 12.96 7.28
CA VAL A 183 -12.34 11.63 6.94
C VAL A 183 -11.37 10.86 6.05
N CYS A 184 -10.79 11.50 5.02
CA CYS A 184 -9.81 10.84 4.15
C CYS A 184 -8.55 10.43 4.91
N MET A 185 -8.04 11.29 5.79
CA MET A 185 -6.87 10.99 6.64
C MET A 185 -7.14 9.84 7.60
N GLU A 186 -8.32 9.79 8.22
CA GLU A 186 -8.76 8.69 9.09
C GLU A 186 -8.88 7.36 8.33
N GLU A 187 -9.41 7.37 7.11
CA GLU A 187 -9.52 6.15 6.29
C GLU A 187 -8.17 5.67 5.75
N LEU A 188 -7.25 6.60 5.49
CA LEU A 188 -5.87 6.31 5.10
C LEU A 188 -4.97 5.95 6.30
N ASP A 189 -5.47 6.01 7.53
CA ASP A 189 -4.72 5.86 8.78
C ASP A 189 -3.47 6.77 8.81
N GLN A 190 -3.60 8.02 8.31
CA GLN A 190 -2.54 9.01 8.21
C GLN A 190 -2.75 10.16 9.21
N LEU A 191 -1.67 10.61 9.85
CA LEU A 191 -1.64 11.83 10.66
C LEU A 191 -1.11 13.02 9.83
N PRO A 192 -1.50 14.26 10.17
CA PRO A 192 -1.00 15.45 9.48
C PRO A 192 0.52 15.61 9.67
N ASP A 193 1.26 15.63 8.57
CA ASP A 193 2.73 15.62 8.57
C ASP A 193 3.33 16.97 8.18
N THR A 194 2.69 17.69 7.26
CA THR A 194 3.11 19.04 6.87
C THR A 194 2.61 20.09 7.86
N SER A 195 3.27 21.25 7.91
CA SER A 195 2.77 22.38 8.70
C SER A 195 1.39 22.81 8.25
N PHE A 196 1.15 22.84 6.94
CA PHE A 196 -0.15 23.19 6.37
C PHE A 196 -1.25 22.20 6.77
N GLU A 197 -0.98 20.89 6.71
CA GLU A 197 -1.95 19.88 7.18
C GLU A 197 -2.28 20.05 8.67
N ARG A 198 -1.29 20.35 9.51
CA ARG A 198 -1.53 20.62 10.93
C ARG A 198 -2.37 21.88 11.13
N ASP A 199 -2.08 22.95 10.40
CA ASP A 199 -2.84 24.20 10.46
C ASP A 199 -4.30 23.98 10.02
N VAL A 200 -4.53 23.13 9.02
CA VAL A 200 -5.89 22.82 8.55
C VAL A 200 -6.65 21.92 9.53
N VAL A 201 -6.02 20.85 10.03
CA VAL A 201 -6.69 19.78 10.78
C VAL A 201 -6.74 20.05 12.28
N CYS A 202 -5.67 20.56 12.86
CA CYS A 202 -5.49 20.65 14.30
C CYS A 202 -5.83 22.02 14.89
N GLU A 203 -5.62 23.10 14.13
CA GLU A 203 -5.87 24.46 14.60
C GLU A 203 -7.35 24.86 14.47
N ASP A 204 -7.68 25.97 15.13
CA ASP A 204 -9.01 26.57 15.15
C ASP A 204 -9.44 27.06 13.75
N GLU A 205 -10.72 26.87 13.42
CA GLU A 205 -11.28 27.26 12.12
C GLU A 205 -11.26 28.78 11.88
N GLU A 206 -11.27 29.58 12.94
CA GLU A 206 -11.17 31.03 12.88
C GLU A 206 -9.73 31.55 12.71
N ALA A 207 -8.73 30.73 12.99
CA ALA A 207 -7.31 31.11 12.85
C ALA A 207 -6.79 30.96 11.40
N PHE A 208 -7.51 30.24 10.54
CA PHE A 208 -7.08 29.95 9.18
C PHE A 208 -7.24 31.17 8.25
N CYS A 209 -6.15 31.57 7.58
CA CYS A 209 -6.19 32.66 6.60
C CYS A 209 -6.88 32.20 5.30
N LEU A 210 -7.96 32.90 4.91
CA LEU A 210 -8.82 32.58 3.76
C LEU A 210 -8.32 33.21 2.44
N SER A 211 -7.00 33.22 2.25
CA SER A 211 -6.37 33.68 1.01
C SER A 211 -6.74 32.75 -0.16
N ASN A 212 -6.67 33.27 -1.40
CA ASN A 212 -6.89 32.44 -2.59
C ASN A 212 -5.92 31.25 -2.65
N ASP A 213 -4.65 31.50 -2.31
CA ASP A 213 -3.61 30.49 -2.35
C ASP A 213 -3.84 29.39 -1.31
N ASN A 214 -4.30 29.75 -0.10
CA ASN A 214 -4.61 28.78 0.94
C ASN A 214 -5.84 27.94 0.60
N ILE A 215 -6.89 28.53 0.01
CA ILE A 215 -8.05 27.77 -0.48
C ILE A 215 -7.63 26.82 -1.61
N ALA A 216 -6.79 27.27 -2.54
CA ALA A 216 -6.29 26.41 -3.62
C ALA A 216 -5.41 25.26 -3.07
N ALA A 217 -4.55 25.54 -2.10
CA ALA A 217 -3.73 24.53 -1.43
C ALA A 217 -4.59 23.50 -0.67
N LEU A 218 -5.69 23.95 -0.06
CA LEU A 218 -6.65 23.09 0.62
C LEU A 218 -7.36 22.14 -0.35
N GLN A 219 -7.83 22.64 -1.49
CA GLN A 219 -8.42 21.83 -2.56
C GLN A 219 -7.42 20.81 -3.13
N LEU A 220 -6.16 21.23 -3.33
CA LEU A 220 -5.09 20.35 -3.79
C LEU A 220 -4.82 19.21 -2.79
N LEU A 221 -4.75 19.52 -1.50
CA LEU A 221 -4.57 18.53 -0.44
C LEU A 221 -5.71 17.51 -0.43
N LEU A 222 -6.97 17.96 -0.52
CA LEU A 222 -8.12 17.06 -0.62
C LEU A 222 -7.99 16.14 -1.84
N GLY A 223 -7.70 16.69 -3.02
CA GLY A 223 -7.53 15.91 -4.24
C GLY A 223 -6.43 14.85 -4.12
N GLN A 224 -5.29 15.19 -3.53
CA GLN A 224 -4.20 14.23 -3.30
C GLN A 224 -4.59 13.08 -2.36
N LEU A 225 -5.39 13.37 -1.32
CA LEU A 225 -5.87 12.35 -0.39
C LEU A 225 -6.92 11.44 -1.04
N GLU A 226 -7.83 12.01 -1.84
CA GLU A 226 -8.83 11.26 -2.61
C GLU A 226 -8.16 10.36 -3.65
N ASP A 227 -7.20 10.88 -4.41
CA ASP A 227 -6.43 10.11 -5.40
C ASP A 227 -5.76 8.90 -4.74
N ARG A 228 -5.07 9.11 -3.61
CA ARG A 228 -4.47 8.01 -2.85
C ARG A 228 -5.48 6.99 -2.33
N LYS A 229 -6.66 7.44 -1.88
CA LYS A 229 -7.74 6.54 -1.45
C LYS A 229 -8.22 5.69 -2.62
N THR A 230 -8.39 6.28 -3.80
CA THR A 230 -8.77 5.53 -5.01
C THR A 230 -7.70 4.54 -5.45
N GLU A 231 -6.42 4.92 -5.42
CA GLU A 231 -5.30 4.03 -5.73
C GLU A 231 -5.26 2.82 -4.77
N ASN A 232 -5.40 3.07 -3.47
CA ASN A 232 -5.47 2.01 -2.46
C ASN A 232 -6.65 1.06 -2.69
N GLU A 233 -7.82 1.60 -3.04
CA GLU A 233 -9.01 0.81 -3.36
C GLU A 233 -8.80 -0.06 -4.60
N LEU A 234 -8.19 0.49 -5.66
CA LEU A 234 -7.88 -0.25 -6.88
C LEU A 234 -6.92 -1.42 -6.60
N VAL A 235 -5.86 -1.17 -5.85
CA VAL A 235 -4.88 -2.21 -5.48
C VAL A 235 -5.55 -3.27 -4.59
N CYS A 236 -6.32 -2.87 -3.58
CA CYS A 236 -7.08 -3.80 -2.73
C CYS A 236 -8.02 -4.68 -3.56
N ASN A 237 -8.79 -4.08 -4.46
CA ASN A 237 -9.71 -4.82 -5.32
C ASN A 237 -8.99 -5.81 -6.24
N SER A 238 -7.81 -5.46 -6.76
CA SER A 238 -7.01 -6.42 -7.54
C SER A 238 -6.63 -7.66 -6.72
N TYR A 239 -6.24 -7.49 -5.45
CA TYR A 239 -5.97 -8.61 -4.55
C TYR A 239 -7.24 -9.39 -4.21
N ARG A 240 -8.35 -8.71 -3.93
CA ARG A 240 -9.63 -9.37 -3.63
C ARG A 240 -10.11 -10.25 -4.78
N SER A 241 -10.05 -9.75 -6.01
CA SER A 241 -10.38 -10.53 -7.21
C SER A 241 -9.48 -11.75 -7.36
N LYS A 242 -8.16 -11.60 -7.15
CA LYS A 242 -7.21 -12.71 -7.19
C LYS A 242 -7.48 -13.74 -6.08
N ILE A 243 -7.81 -13.29 -4.88
CA ILE A 243 -8.17 -14.16 -3.74
C ILE A 243 -9.43 -14.96 -4.08
N GLN A 244 -10.47 -14.32 -4.62
CA GLN A 244 -11.70 -15.00 -5.03
C GLN A 244 -11.43 -16.09 -6.07
N GLU A 245 -10.63 -15.78 -7.10
CA GLU A 245 -10.21 -16.78 -8.11
C GLU A 245 -9.47 -17.95 -7.46
N LEU A 246 -8.52 -17.68 -6.56
CA LEU A 246 -7.75 -18.73 -5.88
C LEU A 246 -8.60 -19.55 -4.91
N TRP A 247 -9.56 -18.94 -4.20
CA TRP A 247 -10.51 -19.66 -3.34
C TRP A 247 -11.35 -20.65 -4.12
N GLU A 248 -11.84 -20.25 -5.31
CA GLU A 248 -12.58 -21.14 -6.21
C GLU A 248 -11.70 -22.26 -6.75
N ARG A 249 -10.50 -21.94 -7.25
CA ARG A 249 -9.60 -22.94 -7.86
C ARG A 249 -9.02 -23.93 -6.86
N LEU A 250 -8.68 -23.47 -5.65
CA LEU A 250 -8.14 -24.31 -4.58
C LEU A 250 -9.23 -24.94 -3.70
N GLN A 251 -10.51 -24.64 -3.97
CA GLN A 251 -11.66 -25.15 -3.21
C GLN A 251 -11.51 -24.88 -1.70
N VAL A 252 -11.11 -23.66 -1.34
CA VAL A 252 -10.95 -23.24 0.06
C VAL A 252 -12.31 -23.27 0.75
N LEU A 253 -12.34 -23.83 1.96
CA LEU A 253 -13.55 -24.03 2.77
C LEU A 253 -14.22 -22.69 3.12
N GLN A 254 -15.54 -22.71 3.26
CA GLN A 254 -16.33 -21.50 3.47
C GLN A 254 -15.98 -20.82 4.80
N GLU A 255 -15.68 -21.59 5.84
CA GLU A 255 -15.29 -21.09 7.16
C GLU A 255 -13.99 -20.26 7.10
N GLU A 256 -13.03 -20.67 6.26
CA GLU A 256 -11.80 -19.90 6.03
C GLU A 256 -12.08 -18.58 5.29
N ARG A 257 -13.03 -18.60 4.33
CA ARG A 257 -13.42 -17.39 3.59
C ARG A 257 -14.14 -16.39 4.49
N GLU A 258 -15.01 -16.87 5.37
CA GLU A 258 -15.74 -16.05 6.34
C GLU A 258 -14.80 -15.33 7.30
N GLY A 259 -13.69 -15.97 7.71
CA GLY A 259 -12.65 -15.34 8.52
C GLY A 259 -11.99 -14.11 7.86
N MET A 260 -12.09 -13.96 6.53
CA MET A 260 -11.55 -12.82 5.79
C MET A 260 -12.60 -11.76 5.43
N SER A 261 -13.89 -11.95 5.76
CA SER A 261 -14.99 -11.10 5.30
C SER A 261 -14.78 -9.61 5.61
N ASP A 262 -14.35 -9.27 6.83
CA ASP A 262 -14.08 -7.90 7.26
C ASP A 262 -12.99 -7.21 6.41
N HIS A 263 -12.09 -7.99 5.83
CA HIS A 263 -10.98 -7.51 4.99
C HIS A 263 -11.33 -7.38 3.51
N MET A 264 -12.45 -7.96 3.07
CA MET A 264 -12.89 -7.97 1.67
C MET A 264 -13.76 -6.76 1.28
N VAL A 265 -14.02 -5.82 2.21
CA VAL A 265 -14.87 -4.65 1.95
C VAL A 265 -14.10 -3.32 2.06
N GLN A 266 -13.38 -3.10 3.17
CA GLN A 266 -12.67 -1.84 3.41
C GLN A 266 -11.23 -1.87 2.89
N SER A 267 -10.68 -0.72 2.50
CA SER A 267 -9.31 -0.59 1.95
C SER A 267 -8.35 0.18 2.84
N ARG A 268 -8.59 0.18 4.15
CA ARG A 268 -7.64 0.73 5.12
C ARG A 268 -6.35 -0.08 5.14
N LYS A 269 -5.30 0.44 5.77
CA LYS A 269 -3.98 -0.22 5.81
C LYS A 269 -4.05 -1.64 6.36
N LYS A 270 -4.78 -1.84 7.46
CA LYS A 270 -5.00 -3.18 8.07
C LYS A 270 -5.62 -4.17 7.08
N ASN A 271 -6.55 -3.71 6.23
CA ASN A 271 -7.25 -4.55 5.26
C ASN A 271 -6.32 -4.89 4.10
N MET A 272 -5.58 -3.89 3.59
CA MET A 272 -4.55 -4.07 2.55
C MET A 272 -3.50 -5.12 2.97
N ASP A 273 -3.01 -5.03 4.20
CA ASP A 273 -2.01 -5.97 4.72
C ASP A 273 -2.60 -7.38 4.85
N ALA A 274 -3.86 -7.50 5.29
CA ALA A 274 -4.56 -8.78 5.39
C ALA A 274 -4.78 -9.43 4.00
N VAL A 275 -5.28 -8.69 3.01
CA VAL A 275 -5.49 -9.24 1.65
C VAL A 275 -4.17 -9.60 0.97
N LYS A 276 -3.10 -8.82 1.16
CA LYS A 276 -1.76 -9.19 0.65
C LYS A 276 -1.26 -10.49 1.29
N THR A 277 -1.44 -10.64 2.59
CA THR A 277 -1.02 -11.82 3.33
C THR A 277 -1.81 -13.05 2.88
N GLU A 278 -3.12 -12.96 2.75
CA GLU A 278 -3.96 -14.05 2.27
C GLU A 278 -3.63 -14.45 0.82
N CYS A 279 -3.40 -13.46 -0.05
CA CYS A 279 -2.98 -13.74 -1.42
C CYS A 279 -1.66 -14.52 -1.48
N ARG A 280 -0.69 -14.20 -0.62
CA ARG A 280 0.58 -14.96 -0.52
C ARG A 280 0.33 -16.37 -0.01
N ARG A 281 -0.45 -16.52 1.06
CA ARG A 281 -0.82 -17.83 1.62
C ARG A 281 -1.47 -18.74 0.57
N LEU A 282 -2.37 -18.20 -0.24
CA LEU A 282 -3.04 -18.95 -1.31
C LEU A 282 -2.10 -19.31 -2.46
N ASP A 283 -1.17 -18.43 -2.85
CA ASP A 283 -0.15 -18.75 -3.85
C ASP A 283 0.80 -19.86 -3.35
N GLU A 284 1.18 -19.83 -2.07
CA GLU A 284 1.97 -20.90 -1.44
C GLU A 284 1.20 -22.22 -1.38
N LEU A 285 -0.10 -22.17 -1.04
CA LEU A 285 -0.97 -23.35 -1.04
C LEU A 285 -1.09 -23.96 -2.44
N LYS A 286 -1.20 -23.12 -3.48
CA LYS A 286 -1.20 -23.56 -4.88
C LYS A 286 0.07 -24.32 -5.24
N ILE A 287 1.25 -23.76 -4.91
CA ILE A 287 2.55 -24.41 -5.16
C ILE A 287 2.64 -25.73 -4.38
N LYS A 288 2.22 -25.73 -3.10
CA LYS A 288 2.22 -26.93 -2.26
C LYS A 288 1.32 -28.04 -2.83
N ASN A 289 0.14 -27.70 -3.34
CA ASN A 289 -0.76 -28.67 -3.97
C ASN A 289 -0.13 -29.24 -5.24
N MET A 290 0.44 -28.41 -6.11
CA MET A 290 1.16 -28.86 -7.30
C MET A 290 2.35 -29.76 -6.95
N LYS A 291 3.12 -29.41 -5.91
CA LYS A 291 4.19 -30.24 -5.38
C LYS A 291 3.70 -31.64 -5.00
N ASN A 292 2.63 -31.72 -4.20
CA ASN A 292 2.09 -33.00 -3.76
C ASN A 292 1.64 -33.88 -4.95
N VAL A 293 1.00 -33.29 -5.96
CA VAL A 293 0.57 -34.01 -7.17
C VAL A 293 1.77 -34.49 -7.99
N ILE A 294 2.76 -33.62 -8.23
CA ILE A 294 3.98 -33.99 -8.97
C ILE A 294 4.76 -35.09 -8.23
N GLU A 295 4.88 -35.01 -6.91
CA GLU A 295 5.57 -36.04 -6.10
C GLU A 295 4.83 -37.39 -6.13
N ALA A 296 3.49 -37.38 -6.12
CA ALA A 296 2.69 -38.58 -6.33
C ALA A 296 2.94 -39.18 -7.72
N ILE A 297 2.94 -38.36 -8.78
CA ILE A 297 3.25 -38.80 -10.14
C ILE A 297 4.69 -39.34 -10.23
N ARG A 298 5.68 -38.67 -9.63
CA ARG A 298 7.07 -39.14 -9.58
C ARG A 298 7.18 -40.52 -8.93
N THR A 299 6.40 -40.76 -7.88
CA THR A 299 6.33 -42.07 -7.23
C THR A 299 5.76 -43.13 -8.19
N GLU A 300 4.69 -42.81 -8.92
CA GLU A 300 4.15 -43.72 -9.96
C GLU A 300 5.15 -43.95 -11.10
N VAL A 301 5.81 -42.90 -11.60
CA VAL A 301 6.85 -42.98 -12.63
C VAL A 301 7.97 -43.92 -12.20
N ALA A 302 8.44 -43.81 -10.94
CA ALA A 302 9.46 -44.70 -10.39
C ALA A 302 9.01 -46.17 -10.36
N LEU A 303 7.75 -46.44 -10.00
CA LEU A 303 7.18 -47.79 -10.01
C LEU A 303 7.11 -48.36 -11.44
N PHE A 304 6.73 -47.54 -12.44
CA PHE A 304 6.74 -47.98 -13.83
C PHE A 304 8.15 -48.17 -14.38
N TRP A 305 9.12 -47.34 -14.00
CA TRP A 305 10.53 -47.57 -14.35
C TRP A 305 11.06 -48.89 -13.80
N GLU A 306 10.66 -49.28 -12.59
CA GLU A 306 10.99 -50.60 -12.04
C GLU A 306 10.28 -51.73 -12.79
N SER A 307 8.99 -51.58 -13.06
CA SER A 307 8.16 -52.58 -13.74
C SER A 307 8.58 -52.82 -15.20
N CYS A 308 9.09 -51.78 -15.86
CA CYS A 308 9.63 -51.84 -17.23
C CYS A 308 11.16 -52.08 -17.27
N TYR A 309 11.81 -52.30 -16.12
CA TYR A 309 13.26 -52.53 -16.00
C TYR A 309 14.16 -51.44 -16.61
N TYR A 310 13.76 -50.17 -16.47
CA TYR A 310 14.55 -49.03 -16.95
C TYR A 310 15.91 -48.97 -16.25
N SER A 311 16.97 -48.78 -17.05
CA SER A 311 18.32 -48.54 -16.57
C SER A 311 18.46 -47.20 -15.86
N LEU A 312 19.52 -47.02 -15.06
CA LEU A 312 19.79 -45.75 -14.39
C LEU A 312 19.97 -44.59 -15.38
N GLU A 313 20.57 -44.85 -16.55
CA GLU A 313 20.76 -43.86 -17.60
C GLU A 313 19.42 -43.42 -18.22
N GLN A 314 18.52 -44.37 -18.50
CA GLN A 314 17.19 -44.08 -19.01
C GLN A 314 16.37 -43.24 -18.01
N ARG A 315 16.42 -43.59 -16.72
CA ARG A 315 15.75 -42.80 -15.66
C ARG A 315 16.31 -41.37 -15.59
N ARG A 316 17.63 -41.22 -15.67
CA ARG A 316 18.30 -39.91 -15.65
C ARG A 316 18.03 -39.06 -16.89
N ALA A 317 17.66 -39.67 -18.02
CA ALA A 317 17.32 -38.95 -19.24
C ALA A 317 16.07 -38.07 -19.07
N PHE A 318 15.13 -38.46 -18.20
CA PHE A 318 13.99 -37.62 -17.83
C PHE A 318 14.41 -36.59 -16.75
N THR A 319 15.13 -35.56 -17.18
CA THR A 319 15.63 -34.49 -16.31
C THR A 319 14.55 -33.78 -15.46
N PRO A 320 13.29 -33.59 -15.91
CA PRO A 320 12.25 -32.96 -15.08
C PRO A 320 11.96 -33.70 -13.77
N TYR A 321 12.32 -34.98 -13.66
CA TYR A 321 12.15 -35.77 -12.42
C TYR A 321 12.86 -35.16 -11.21
N TYR A 322 13.95 -34.43 -11.41
CA TYR A 322 14.77 -33.88 -10.33
C TYR A 322 14.53 -32.39 -10.08
N ASP A 323 13.63 -31.78 -10.83
CA ASP A 323 13.31 -30.36 -10.69
C ASP A 323 12.61 -30.08 -9.35
N VAL A 324 12.92 -28.94 -8.74
CA VAL A 324 12.33 -28.47 -7.48
C VAL A 324 11.39 -27.29 -7.68
N ASP A 325 11.35 -26.73 -8.90
CA ASP A 325 10.48 -25.61 -9.25
C ASP A 325 9.12 -26.12 -9.73
N TYR A 326 8.22 -26.31 -8.78
CA TYR A 326 6.87 -26.81 -9.04
C TYR A 326 6.04 -25.79 -9.82
N THR A 327 5.98 -25.98 -11.13
CA THR A 327 5.21 -25.18 -12.09
C THR A 327 4.14 -26.02 -12.78
N VAL A 328 3.16 -25.35 -13.40
CA VAL A 328 2.12 -26.05 -14.19
C VAL A 328 2.77 -26.80 -15.36
N GLU A 329 3.80 -26.24 -15.98
CA GLU A 329 4.57 -26.90 -17.04
C GLU A 329 5.25 -28.17 -16.53
N LEU A 330 5.85 -28.12 -15.34
CA LEU A 330 6.46 -29.30 -14.72
C LEU A 330 5.43 -30.40 -14.48
N LEU A 331 4.22 -30.04 -14.02
CA LEU A 331 3.12 -31.01 -13.87
C LEU A 331 2.76 -31.68 -15.19
N ASN A 332 2.55 -30.89 -16.25
CA ASN A 332 2.20 -31.41 -17.58
C ASN A 332 3.25 -32.39 -18.12
N LEU A 333 4.55 -32.08 -17.95
CA LEU A 333 5.65 -32.96 -18.34
C LEU A 333 5.61 -34.31 -17.60
N HIS A 334 5.30 -34.30 -16.30
CA HIS A 334 5.19 -35.50 -15.48
C HIS A 334 3.96 -36.34 -15.85
N GLU A 335 2.81 -35.70 -16.10
CA GLU A 335 1.61 -36.38 -16.55
C GLU A 335 1.81 -37.04 -17.93
N ALA A 336 2.46 -36.34 -18.85
CA ALA A 336 2.79 -36.88 -20.18
C ALA A 336 3.76 -38.07 -20.10
N GLU A 337 4.81 -37.98 -19.29
CA GLU A 337 5.76 -39.07 -19.09
C GLU A 337 5.09 -40.28 -18.43
N LEU A 338 4.28 -40.07 -17.39
CA LEU A 338 3.54 -41.14 -16.75
C LEU A 338 2.57 -41.82 -17.72
N LEU A 339 1.88 -41.06 -18.57
CA LEU A 339 0.99 -41.60 -19.59
C LEU A 339 1.76 -42.44 -20.62
N SER A 340 2.92 -41.93 -21.08
CA SER A 340 3.81 -42.64 -22.00
C SER A 340 4.30 -43.96 -21.41
N LEU A 341 4.74 -43.96 -20.14
CA LEU A 341 5.19 -45.15 -19.42
C LEU A 341 4.06 -46.16 -19.20
N LYS A 342 2.87 -45.69 -18.80
CA LYS A 342 1.68 -46.55 -18.65
C LYS A 342 1.33 -47.24 -19.96
N LYS A 343 1.35 -46.50 -21.07
CA LYS A 343 1.12 -47.05 -22.40
C LYS A 343 2.20 -48.06 -22.77
N HIS A 344 3.48 -47.70 -22.60
CA HIS A 344 4.60 -48.59 -22.90
C HIS A 344 4.55 -49.91 -22.11
N TYR A 345 4.18 -49.84 -20.83
CA TYR A 345 3.98 -51.03 -20.00
C TYR A 345 2.80 -51.87 -20.49
N GLN A 346 1.67 -51.25 -20.81
CA GLN A 346 0.47 -51.96 -21.29
C GLN A 346 0.71 -52.68 -22.62
N ASP A 347 1.33 -51.99 -23.58
CA ASP A 347 1.61 -52.53 -24.91
C ASP A 347 2.55 -53.74 -24.85
N HIS A 348 3.43 -53.81 -23.84
CA HIS A 348 4.45 -54.87 -23.69
C HIS A 348 4.30 -55.67 -22.39
N ARG A 349 3.11 -55.70 -21.82
CA ARG A 349 2.86 -56.24 -20.48
C ARG A 349 3.27 -57.70 -20.34
N GLU A 350 2.90 -58.53 -21.31
CA GLU A 350 3.21 -59.97 -21.28
C GLU A 350 4.71 -60.25 -21.27
N LEU A 351 5.49 -59.40 -21.94
CA LEU A 351 6.95 -59.48 -21.98
C LEU A 351 7.56 -59.19 -20.61
N PHE A 352 7.16 -58.07 -19.98
CA PHE A 352 7.64 -57.69 -18.65
C PHE A 352 7.21 -58.69 -17.57
N GLU A 353 5.96 -59.15 -17.59
CA GLU A 353 5.49 -60.22 -16.69
C GLU A 353 6.21 -61.55 -16.96
N GLY A 354 6.58 -61.82 -18.21
CA GLY A 354 7.42 -62.96 -18.58
C GLY A 354 8.81 -62.89 -17.96
N VAL A 355 9.48 -61.75 -18.06
CA VAL A 355 10.79 -61.48 -17.42
C VAL A 355 10.70 -61.64 -15.90
N THR A 356 9.66 -61.07 -15.27
CA THR A 356 9.41 -61.20 -13.82
C THR A 356 9.27 -62.67 -13.44
N ARG A 357 8.39 -63.41 -14.13
CA ARG A 357 8.17 -64.84 -13.88
C ARG A 357 9.43 -65.67 -14.06
N TRP A 358 10.26 -65.34 -15.05
CA TRP A 358 11.54 -66.02 -15.23
C TRP A 358 12.48 -65.75 -14.05
N GLN A 359 12.63 -64.50 -13.62
CA GLN A 359 13.48 -64.13 -12.49
C GLN A 359 13.06 -64.80 -11.19
N GLU A 360 11.75 -64.84 -10.91
CA GLU A 360 11.17 -65.54 -9.75
C GLU A 360 11.41 -67.05 -9.82
N SER A 361 11.14 -67.65 -10.99
CA SER A 361 11.34 -69.09 -11.23
C SER A 361 12.81 -69.48 -11.11
N TRP A 362 13.72 -68.65 -11.62
CA TRP A 362 15.16 -68.82 -11.54
C TRP A 362 15.66 -68.71 -10.10
N THR A 363 15.19 -67.70 -9.36
CA THR A 363 15.53 -67.53 -7.94
C THR A 363 15.07 -68.71 -7.10
N LEU A 364 13.83 -69.16 -7.30
CA LEU A 364 13.30 -70.35 -6.63
C LEU A 364 14.10 -71.61 -7.00
N PHE A 365 14.45 -71.77 -8.28
CA PHE A 365 15.28 -72.87 -8.75
C PHE A 365 16.66 -72.89 -8.06
N LEU A 366 17.34 -71.74 -7.96
CA LEU A 366 18.61 -71.62 -7.24
C LEU A 366 18.47 -71.93 -5.74
N GLN A 367 17.37 -71.51 -5.09
CA GLN A 367 17.09 -71.86 -3.69
C GLN A 367 16.93 -73.37 -3.51
N LEU A 368 16.21 -74.05 -4.41
CA LEU A 368 16.05 -75.49 -4.40
C LEU A 368 17.39 -76.22 -4.66
N GLU A 369 18.23 -75.70 -5.57
CA GLU A 369 19.57 -76.24 -5.82
C GLU A 369 20.48 -76.14 -4.59
N LYS A 370 20.48 -75.01 -3.87
CA LYS A 370 21.21 -74.87 -2.60
C LYS A 370 20.72 -75.84 -1.52
N LYS A 371 19.41 -76.09 -1.45
CA LYS A 371 18.85 -77.08 -0.52
C LYS A 371 19.28 -78.51 -0.83
N VAL A 372 19.61 -78.83 -2.08
CA VAL A 372 20.12 -80.17 -2.46
C VAL A 372 21.53 -80.40 -1.92
N THR A 373 22.32 -79.33 -1.79
CA THR A 373 23.71 -79.39 -1.34
C THR A 373 23.87 -79.30 0.18
N ASP A 374 22.78 -79.00 0.91
CA ASP A 374 22.74 -78.94 2.38
C ASP A 374 22.81 -80.33 3.04
N PRO A 375 23.84 -80.63 3.86
CA PRO A 375 23.95 -81.90 4.58
C PRO A 375 22.80 -82.19 5.57
N SER A 376 22.11 -81.15 6.06
CA SER A 376 20.98 -81.26 7.01
C SER A 376 19.64 -81.59 6.34
N ARG A 377 19.61 -81.66 5.00
CA ARG A 377 18.41 -81.89 4.16
C ARG A 377 17.62 -83.15 4.52
N PHE A 378 18.27 -84.17 5.08
CA PHE A 378 17.64 -85.45 5.45
C PHE A 378 16.84 -85.41 6.77
N ASN A 379 16.85 -84.30 7.52
CA ASN A 379 16.09 -84.15 8.76
C ASN A 379 14.60 -83.79 8.57
N ASN A 380 14.09 -83.84 7.34
CA ASN A 380 12.71 -83.49 7.00
C ASN A 380 11.77 -84.70 7.05
N ARG A 381 10.89 -84.78 8.07
CA ARG A 381 9.75 -85.73 8.11
C ARG A 381 8.61 -85.24 7.19
N GLY A 382 7.93 -86.15 6.48
CA GLY A 382 6.65 -85.86 5.79
C GLY A 382 6.68 -85.65 4.26
N GLY A 383 7.68 -86.16 3.54
CA GLY A 383 7.67 -86.19 2.06
C GLY A 383 7.99 -84.87 1.35
N ASN A 384 8.45 -83.85 2.09
CA ASN A 384 8.85 -82.56 1.51
C ASN A 384 10.02 -82.68 0.52
N LEU A 385 10.96 -83.59 0.76
CA LEU A 385 12.10 -83.83 -0.12
C LEU A 385 11.67 -84.18 -1.56
N LEU A 386 10.65 -85.03 -1.68
CA LEU A 386 10.11 -85.46 -2.96
C LEU A 386 9.33 -84.33 -3.65
N LYS A 387 8.65 -83.48 -2.87
CA LYS A 387 7.96 -82.30 -3.38
C LYS A 387 8.95 -81.26 -3.91
N GLU A 388 10.01 -80.96 -3.16
CA GLU A 388 11.09 -80.06 -3.60
C GLU A 388 11.79 -80.58 -4.85
N GLU A 389 12.09 -81.88 -4.89
CA GLU A 389 12.71 -82.53 -6.05
C GLU A 389 11.80 -82.50 -7.29
N LYS A 390 10.50 -82.76 -7.09
CA LYS A 390 9.49 -82.66 -8.16
C LYS A 390 9.37 -81.22 -8.67
N GLN A 391 9.23 -80.25 -7.77
CA GLN A 391 9.18 -78.82 -8.11
C GLN A 391 10.43 -78.36 -8.86
N ARG A 392 11.61 -78.82 -8.43
CA ARG A 392 12.87 -78.55 -9.13
C ARG A 392 12.90 -79.14 -10.53
N ALA A 393 12.51 -80.40 -10.68
CA ALA A 393 12.46 -81.06 -11.99
C ALA A 393 11.43 -80.41 -12.92
N ASP A 394 10.32 -79.91 -12.37
CA ASP A 394 9.30 -79.16 -13.10
C ASP A 394 9.85 -77.80 -13.54
N LEU A 395 10.53 -77.06 -12.64
CA LEU A 395 11.21 -75.80 -12.95
C LEU A 395 12.34 -75.96 -13.99
N GLN A 396 13.14 -77.02 -13.87
CA GLN A 396 14.20 -77.34 -14.83
C GLN A 396 13.66 -77.62 -16.24
N LYS A 397 12.39 -78.06 -16.35
CA LYS A 397 11.71 -78.25 -17.63
C LYS A 397 10.94 -77.01 -18.08
N SER A 398 10.40 -76.20 -17.16
CA SER A 398 9.58 -75.03 -17.49
C SER A 398 10.41 -73.79 -17.80
N LEU A 399 11.58 -73.61 -17.17
CA LEU A 399 12.49 -72.49 -17.41
C LEU A 399 12.93 -72.43 -18.90
N PRO A 400 13.44 -73.50 -19.53
CA PRO A 400 13.79 -73.46 -20.96
C PRO A 400 12.59 -73.19 -21.88
N LYS A 401 11.37 -73.62 -21.48
CA LYS A 401 10.15 -73.34 -22.25
C LYS A 401 9.77 -71.85 -22.16
N LEU A 402 9.89 -71.28 -20.96
CA LEU A 402 9.66 -69.86 -20.72
C LEU A 402 10.71 -69.02 -21.46
N GLU A 403 11.99 -69.39 -21.41
CA GLU A 403 13.08 -68.75 -22.14
C GLU A 403 12.86 -68.76 -23.65
N LYS A 404 12.42 -69.89 -24.22
CA LYS A 404 12.09 -69.98 -25.65
C LYS A 404 10.92 -69.07 -26.02
N SER A 405 9.89 -69.02 -25.18
CA SER A 405 8.74 -68.12 -25.37
C SER A 405 9.15 -66.65 -25.28
N LEU A 406 9.95 -66.30 -24.26
CA LEU A 406 10.48 -64.95 -24.08
C LEU A 406 11.39 -64.55 -25.23
N LYS A 407 12.23 -65.46 -25.72
CA LYS A 407 13.06 -65.20 -26.90
C LYS A 407 12.22 -64.83 -28.11
N ALA A 408 11.15 -65.57 -28.40
CA ALA A 408 10.27 -65.25 -29.52
C ALA A 408 9.59 -63.88 -29.34
N GLN A 409 9.15 -63.55 -28.12
CA GLN A 409 8.54 -62.25 -27.82
C GLN A 409 9.54 -61.09 -27.89
N ILE A 410 10.78 -61.30 -27.42
CA ILE A 410 11.88 -60.32 -27.50
C ILE A 410 12.27 -60.08 -28.96
N ASP A 411 12.45 -61.14 -29.76
CA ASP A 411 12.84 -61.00 -31.17
C ASP A 411 11.79 -60.16 -31.95
N LEU A 412 10.48 -60.43 -31.74
CA LEU A 412 9.40 -59.62 -32.30
C LEU A 412 9.42 -58.17 -31.80
N TRP A 413 9.68 -57.97 -30.51
CA TRP A 413 9.75 -56.63 -29.93
C TRP A 413 10.94 -55.82 -30.47
N GLU A 414 12.11 -56.43 -30.63
CA GLU A 414 13.31 -55.78 -31.18
C GLU A 414 13.09 -55.38 -32.65
N GLU A 415 12.35 -56.20 -33.42
CA GLU A 415 11.91 -55.88 -34.79
C GLU A 415 10.92 -54.71 -34.83
N GLU A 416 9.93 -54.69 -33.94
CA GLU A 416 8.90 -53.62 -33.89
C GLU A 416 9.44 -52.29 -33.37
N GLN A 417 10.32 -52.33 -32.36
CA GLN A 417 10.83 -51.14 -31.67
C GLN A 417 12.17 -50.64 -32.22
N TYR A 418 12.78 -51.37 -33.16
CA TYR A 418 14.07 -51.07 -33.78
C TYR A 418 15.20 -50.77 -32.76
N ARG A 419 15.17 -51.44 -31.61
CA ARG A 419 16.15 -51.29 -30.52
C ARG A 419 16.30 -52.60 -29.76
N GLU A 420 17.45 -52.79 -29.11
CA GLU A 420 17.71 -53.98 -28.29
C GLU A 420 16.86 -53.98 -27.01
N PHE A 421 16.38 -55.17 -26.60
CA PHE A 421 15.63 -55.33 -25.36
C PHE A 421 16.57 -55.44 -24.17
N LEU A 422 16.66 -54.35 -23.41
CA LEU A 422 17.53 -54.22 -22.25
C LEU A 422 16.71 -54.30 -20.96
N VAL A 423 17.17 -55.14 -20.03
CA VAL A 423 16.66 -55.24 -18.65
C VAL A 423 17.76 -54.68 -17.75
N ASN A 424 17.48 -53.55 -17.08
CA ASN A 424 18.46 -52.82 -16.25
C ASN A 424 19.77 -52.46 -16.98
N GLY A 425 19.71 -52.28 -18.31
CA GLY A 425 20.87 -51.94 -19.15
C GLY A 425 21.65 -53.12 -19.72
N GLN A 426 21.22 -54.37 -19.49
CA GLN A 426 21.83 -55.57 -20.09
C GLN A 426 20.81 -56.32 -20.96
N ARG A 427 21.25 -56.93 -22.07
CA ARG A 427 20.40 -57.78 -22.90
C ARG A 427 19.92 -58.98 -22.09
N PHE A 428 18.59 -59.14 -21.96
CA PHE A 428 18.01 -60.13 -21.05
C PHE A 428 18.45 -61.57 -21.36
N LEU A 429 18.45 -61.96 -22.64
CA LEU A 429 18.84 -63.34 -23.03
C LEU A 429 20.33 -63.62 -22.76
N GLN A 430 21.19 -62.62 -22.87
CA GLN A 430 22.60 -62.76 -22.51
C GLN A 430 22.74 -62.97 -21.00
N TYR A 431 22.01 -62.18 -20.20
CA TYR A 431 21.98 -62.38 -18.74
C TYR A 431 21.49 -63.78 -18.36
N VAL A 432 20.43 -64.28 -19.01
CA VAL A 432 19.91 -65.65 -18.80
C VAL A 432 21.00 -66.70 -19.06
N GLU A 433 21.73 -66.59 -20.17
CA GLU A 433 22.82 -67.50 -20.51
C GLU A 433 23.96 -67.44 -19.50
N GLU A 434 24.37 -66.22 -19.10
CA GLU A 434 25.38 -66.00 -18.06
C GLU A 434 24.96 -66.64 -16.73
N GLN A 435 23.68 -66.54 -16.33
CA GLN A 435 23.18 -67.18 -15.11
C GLN A 435 23.26 -68.71 -15.16
N TRP A 436 22.90 -69.33 -16.29
CA TRP A 436 23.04 -70.78 -16.49
C TRP A 436 24.50 -71.22 -16.45
N GLU A 437 25.40 -70.46 -17.06
CA GLU A 437 26.83 -70.76 -17.09
C GLU A 437 27.45 -70.62 -15.68
N LEU A 438 27.05 -69.59 -14.91
CA LEU A 438 27.46 -69.46 -13.51
C LEU A 438 27.04 -70.66 -12.67
N LEU A 439 25.82 -71.16 -12.83
CA LEU A 439 25.35 -72.36 -12.15
C LEU A 439 26.14 -73.61 -12.59
N ARG A 440 26.44 -73.75 -13.88
CA ARG A 440 27.25 -74.86 -14.41
C ARG A 440 28.64 -74.84 -13.76
N LEU A 441 29.31 -73.69 -13.76
CA LEU A 441 30.63 -73.50 -13.16
C LEU A 441 30.61 -73.76 -11.65
N GLU A 442 29.57 -73.35 -10.92
CA GLU A 442 29.43 -73.66 -9.50
C GLU A 442 29.28 -75.17 -9.27
N LYS A 443 28.43 -75.86 -10.04
CA LYS A 443 28.28 -77.32 -9.94
C LYS A 443 29.59 -78.05 -10.28
N GLU A 444 30.36 -77.55 -11.24
CA GLU A 444 31.69 -78.08 -11.55
C GLU A 444 32.69 -77.84 -10.42
N ARG A 445 32.69 -76.64 -9.80
CA ARG A 445 33.50 -76.35 -8.61
C ARG A 445 33.15 -77.28 -7.46
N GLU A 446 31.87 -77.41 -7.11
CA GLU A 446 31.42 -78.31 -6.05
C GLU A 446 31.80 -79.77 -6.35
N LYS A 447 31.67 -80.21 -7.60
CA LYS A 447 32.09 -81.56 -8.01
C LYS A 447 33.59 -81.74 -7.83
N ASN A 448 34.40 -80.79 -8.26
CA ASN A 448 35.86 -80.83 -8.14
C ASN A 448 36.30 -80.77 -6.67
N GLU A 449 35.61 -79.99 -5.83
CA GLU A 449 35.84 -79.94 -4.39
C GLU A 449 35.46 -81.25 -3.70
N ARG A 450 34.33 -81.87 -4.06
CA ARG A 450 33.95 -83.22 -3.58
C ARG A 450 34.96 -84.28 -4.00
N VAL A 451 35.48 -84.21 -5.23
CA VAL A 451 36.53 -85.13 -5.72
C VAL A 451 37.84 -84.90 -4.97
N ARG A 452 38.23 -83.64 -4.73
CA ARG A 452 39.43 -83.28 -3.96
C ARG A 452 39.33 -83.69 -2.49
N LEU A 453 38.16 -83.51 -1.87
CA LEU A 453 37.88 -83.94 -0.50
C LEU A 453 37.86 -85.48 -0.40
N LYS A 454 37.32 -86.18 -1.41
CA LYS A 454 37.42 -87.65 -1.50
C LYS A 454 38.86 -88.13 -1.68
N ALA A 455 39.66 -87.47 -2.51
CA ALA A 455 41.09 -87.77 -2.68
C ALA A 455 41.93 -87.44 -1.44
N PHE A 456 41.48 -86.50 -0.61
CA PHE A 456 42.09 -86.17 0.68
C PHE A 456 41.71 -87.19 1.78
N ILE A 457 40.48 -87.73 1.77
CA ILE A 457 40.00 -88.71 2.75
C ILE A 457 40.47 -90.14 2.43
N TYR A 458 40.59 -90.51 1.15
CA TYR A 458 41.10 -91.81 0.71
C TYR A 458 42.47 -91.61 0.02
N GLY A 459 43.56 -91.82 0.78
CA GLY A 459 44.93 -91.64 0.32
C GLY A 459 45.32 -92.46 -0.92
N SER A 460 46.21 -91.88 -1.72
CA SER A 460 46.75 -92.37 -3.00
C SER A 460 47.29 -93.80 -2.98
N THR A 461 47.09 -94.55 -4.09
CA THR A 461 48.18 -95.24 -4.82
C THR A 461 47.73 -95.64 -6.24
N PRO A 462 48.64 -95.60 -7.24
CA PRO A 462 48.39 -96.03 -8.62
C PRO A 462 48.71 -97.52 -8.80
N ASN A 463 48.03 -98.23 -9.71
CA ASN A 463 48.61 -99.46 -10.27
C ASN A 463 48.11 -99.80 -11.68
N SER A 464 49.08 -99.96 -12.57
CA SER A 464 48.99 -100.53 -13.91
C SER A 464 48.99 -102.05 -13.86
N THR A 465 48.22 -102.74 -14.73
CA THR A 465 48.61 -104.07 -15.22
C THR A 465 48.05 -104.35 -16.61
N LEU A 466 48.96 -104.72 -17.51
CA LEU A 466 48.77 -105.16 -18.89
C LEU A 466 48.06 -106.52 -18.98
N ARG A 467 47.27 -106.74 -20.03
CA ARG A 467 47.24 -108.03 -20.77
C ARG A 467 46.78 -107.85 -22.23
N SER A 468 47.51 -108.52 -23.10
CA SER A 468 47.43 -108.55 -24.57
C SER A 468 46.65 -109.77 -25.04
N ALA A 469 45.90 -109.65 -26.16
CA ALA A 469 45.67 -110.74 -27.12
C ALA A 469 45.21 -110.23 -28.51
N PHE A 470 45.87 -110.79 -29.52
CA PHE A 470 45.89 -110.63 -30.99
C PHE A 470 44.60 -110.96 -31.79
N ARG A 471 44.37 -110.23 -32.91
CA ARG A 471 44.18 -110.64 -34.35
C ARG A 471 43.32 -109.60 -35.11
N GLY A 472 43.85 -108.83 -36.07
CA GLY A 472 43.82 -109.05 -37.55
C GLY A 472 42.59 -108.36 -38.19
N THR A 473 42.60 -107.54 -39.26
CA THR A 473 43.44 -107.50 -40.49
C THR A 473 43.19 -106.18 -41.28
N MET A 474 44.25 -105.65 -41.92
CA MET A 474 44.44 -104.75 -43.11
C MET A 474 43.22 -104.09 -43.83
N CYS A 475 43.25 -102.85 -44.36
CA CYS A 475 44.10 -102.37 -45.47
C CYS A 475 44.25 -100.82 -45.60
N GLN A 476 45.52 -100.39 -45.81
CA GLN A 476 46.09 -99.44 -46.80
C GLN A 476 45.61 -97.97 -47.00
N SER A 477 46.49 -97.06 -46.52
CA SER A 477 47.09 -95.77 -46.95
C SER A 477 46.92 -95.23 -48.40
N PRO A 478 47.59 -94.12 -48.86
CA PRO A 478 48.39 -93.05 -48.19
C PRO A 478 48.05 -91.60 -48.72
N VAL A 479 48.57 -90.45 -48.25
CA VAL A 479 49.86 -89.80 -48.65
C VAL A 479 49.89 -88.31 -48.15
N LEU A 480 50.96 -87.97 -47.40
CA LEU A 480 51.84 -86.77 -47.39
C LEU A 480 51.28 -85.31 -47.44
N ARG A 481 51.61 -84.47 -46.45
CA ARG A 481 52.84 -83.61 -46.38
C ARG A 481 52.85 -82.66 -45.16
N LEU A 482 54.04 -82.51 -44.59
CA LEU A 482 54.58 -81.55 -43.61
C LEU A 482 54.90 -80.16 -44.27
N PRO A 483 55.57 -79.16 -43.62
CA PRO A 483 55.49 -78.59 -42.26
C PRO A 483 55.63 -77.03 -42.21
N MET A 484 55.85 -76.49 -40.99
CA MET A 484 56.51 -75.20 -40.61
C MET A 484 55.57 -73.96 -40.55
N SER A 485 55.64 -73.04 -39.59
CA SER A 485 56.69 -72.66 -38.63
C SER A 485 56.17 -71.63 -37.60
N ALA A 486 56.79 -71.63 -36.41
CA ALA A 486 57.26 -70.46 -35.63
C ALA A 486 56.22 -69.40 -35.17
N SER A 487 55.80 -69.37 -33.90
CA SER A 487 56.49 -68.83 -32.71
C SER A 487 56.40 -67.31 -32.53
N LYS A 488 55.75 -66.87 -31.44
CA LYS A 488 56.19 -65.90 -30.40
C LYS A 488 54.97 -65.52 -29.53
N VAL A 489 54.92 -65.84 -28.23
CA VAL A 489 55.58 -65.26 -27.02
C VAL A 489 54.62 -64.33 -26.26
N SER A 490 54.40 -64.65 -24.98
CA SER A 490 54.12 -63.80 -23.80
C SER A 490 52.82 -62.96 -23.83
N SER A 491 52.05 -62.76 -22.76
CA SER A 491 52.40 -62.58 -21.34
C SER A 491 51.15 -62.77 -20.48
N ALA A 492 51.35 -63.22 -19.24
CA ALA A 492 50.34 -63.29 -18.20
C ALA A 492 49.89 -61.90 -17.74
N LEU A 493 48.63 -61.77 -17.31
CA LEU A 493 48.30 -60.90 -16.19
C LEU A 493 47.14 -61.45 -15.35
N THR A 494 47.47 -61.61 -14.09
CA THR A 494 46.72 -62.13 -12.95
C THR A 494 45.61 -61.16 -12.54
N ILE A 495 44.39 -61.66 -12.32
CA ILE A 495 43.34 -60.95 -11.57
C ILE A 495 43.40 -61.44 -10.12
N CYS A 496 43.69 -60.52 -9.22
CA CYS A 496 43.63 -60.69 -7.76
C CYS A 496 42.25 -60.22 -7.28
N VAL A 497 41.57 -61.06 -6.52
CA VAL A 497 40.28 -60.78 -5.88
C VAL A 497 40.54 -60.10 -4.54
N GLN A 498 40.05 -58.88 -4.35
CA GLN A 498 39.94 -58.24 -3.04
C GLN A 498 38.49 -58.21 -2.61
N ALA A 499 38.24 -58.87 -1.47
CA ALA A 499 36.97 -58.90 -0.76
C ALA A 499 36.74 -57.60 0.01
N GLN A 500 35.51 -57.07 -0.02
CA GLN A 500 35.01 -56.16 1.01
C GLN A 500 33.70 -56.68 1.59
N ARG A 501 33.77 -56.92 2.91
CA ARG A 501 32.71 -57.33 3.82
C ARG A 501 31.81 -56.13 4.12
N ILE A 502 30.50 -56.33 4.17
CA ILE A 502 29.56 -55.40 4.81
C ILE A 502 29.14 -56.01 6.15
N THR A 503 29.43 -55.25 7.21
CA THR A 503 29.16 -55.55 8.61
C THR A 503 27.79 -54.99 8.99
N PHE A 504 26.95 -55.80 9.65
CA PHE A 504 25.76 -55.35 10.37
C PHE A 504 26.17 -54.54 11.61
N PHE A 505 25.53 -53.38 11.85
CA PHE A 505 25.54 -52.71 13.14
C PHE A 505 24.11 -52.48 13.62
N ILE A 506 23.79 -53.12 14.74
CA ILE A 506 22.67 -52.85 15.62
C ILE A 506 23.22 -51.94 16.73
N PHE A 507 22.53 -50.84 17.05
CA PHE A 507 22.71 -50.15 18.33
C PHE A 507 21.36 -49.92 18.99
N TYR A 508 21.21 -50.56 20.15
CA TYR A 508 20.36 -50.15 21.27
C TYR A 508 21.05 -48.98 22.00
N PHE A 509 20.28 -48.00 22.47
CA PHE A 509 20.62 -47.27 23.70
C PHE A 509 19.35 -46.88 24.46
N TYR A 510 19.23 -47.40 25.68
CA TYR A 510 18.40 -46.89 26.77
C TYR A 510 19.17 -45.78 27.51
N GLY A 511 18.47 -44.76 28.03
CA GLY A 511 19.04 -43.79 28.96
C GLY A 511 18.00 -42.79 29.51
N LEU A 512 17.70 -42.92 30.79
CA LEU A 512 16.65 -42.26 31.57
C LEU A 512 17.25 -41.20 32.53
N LYS A 513 16.41 -40.25 32.99
CA LYS A 513 16.56 -39.27 34.11
C LYS A 513 17.30 -37.96 33.75
N ILE A 514 16.85 -36.77 34.15
CA ILE A 514 16.53 -36.29 35.51
C ILE A 514 15.48 -35.15 35.50
N ILE A 515 14.69 -35.15 36.57
CA ILE A 515 13.73 -34.16 37.11
C ILE A 515 14.36 -32.77 37.35
N THR A 516 13.66 -31.66 37.07
CA THR A 516 13.60 -30.51 38.00
C THR A 516 12.32 -29.70 37.78
N ILE A 517 11.57 -29.56 38.87
CA ILE A 517 10.45 -28.65 39.09
C ILE A 517 11.03 -27.25 39.34
N PHE A 518 10.54 -26.22 38.66
CA PHE A 518 10.06 -24.96 39.25
C PHE A 518 9.20 -24.21 38.23
#